data_AF-A0A1Y4ESB4-F1
#
_entry.id   AF-A0A1Y4ESB4-F1
#
_cell.length_a   1.000
_cell.length_b   1.000
_cell.length_c   1.000
_cell.angle_alpha   90.00
_cell.angle_beta   90.00
_cell.angle_gamma   90.00
#
_symmetry.space_group_name_H-M   'P 1'
#
loop_
_entity.id
_entity.type
_entity.pdbx_description
1 polymer ?
#
loop_
_entity_poly.entity_id
_entity_poly.type
_entity_poly.pdbx_seq_one_letter_code
_entity_poly.pdbx_strand_id
1 'polypeptide(L)'
;MMADTPLPIYLPYPRFLLKMEISQTAKLLYSLLLDRSTLSQKNKWQDDEGRIYIIYPIAEIAEILDKGSTTIKGALNELDMAGLLERERGGFSAPNR
;
A
#
# COMPACT_ATOMS: atom_id res chain seq x y z
N MET A 1 2.60 26.21 12.98
CA MET A 1 3.43 25.14 13.56
C MET A 1 4.68 25.79 14.12
N MET A 2 4.97 25.62 15.41
CA MET A 2 6.24 26.06 15.98
C MET A 2 7.32 25.03 15.63
N ALA A 3 8.57 25.47 15.47
CA ALA A 3 9.67 24.59 15.07
C ALA A 3 9.90 23.40 16.02
N ASP A 4 9.50 23.55 17.29
CA ASP A 4 9.69 22.54 18.34
C ASP A 4 8.49 21.61 18.57
N THR A 5 7.41 21.72 17.80
CA THR A 5 6.28 20.79 17.94
C THR A 5 6.64 19.45 17.28
N PRO A 6 6.71 18.33 18.02
CA PRO A 6 6.95 17.03 17.41
C PRO A 6 5.83 16.73 16.43
N LEU A 7 6.20 16.34 15.21
CA LEU A 7 5.20 15.99 14.20
C LEU A 7 4.44 14.75 14.66
N PRO A 8 3.10 14.76 14.61
CA PRO A 8 2.33 13.55 14.80
C PRO A 8 2.73 12.52 13.76
N ILE A 9 2.47 11.24 14.05
CA ILE A 9 2.67 10.16 13.08
C ILE A 9 1.90 10.53 11.81
N TYR A 10 2.61 10.61 10.69
CA TYR A 10 2.05 11.02 9.42
C TYR A 10 2.29 9.94 8.38
N LEU A 11 1.38 9.86 7.41
CA LEU A 11 1.52 8.99 6.26
C LEU A 11 2.29 9.72 5.15
N PRO A 12 3.45 9.22 4.70
CA PRO A 12 4.16 9.82 3.59
C PRO A 12 3.33 9.68 2.31
N TYR A 13 3.00 10.82 1.69
CA TYR A 13 2.25 10.86 0.44
C TYR A 13 3.19 11.17 -0.74
N PRO A 14 3.44 10.22 -1.66
CA PRO A 14 4.32 10.45 -2.80
C PRO A 14 3.81 11.53 -3.74
N ARG A 15 4.65 12.54 -4.01
CA ARG A 15 4.28 13.71 -4.82
C ARG A 15 3.86 13.35 -6.25
N PHE A 16 4.37 12.24 -6.81
CA PHE A 16 4.00 11.83 -8.16
C PHE A 16 2.53 11.42 -8.26
N LEU A 17 1.93 10.89 -7.19
CA LEU A 17 0.50 10.53 -7.14
C LEU A 17 -0.41 11.74 -7.35
N LEU A 18 0.04 12.95 -6.98
CA LEU A 18 -0.73 14.18 -7.19
C LEU A 18 -1.08 14.40 -8.66
N LYS A 19 -0.17 14.00 -9.56
CA LYS A 19 -0.33 14.19 -11.02
C LYS A 19 -1.03 13.02 -11.71
N MET A 20 -1.34 11.94 -10.99
CA MET A 20 -1.99 10.76 -11.57
C MET A 20 -3.52 10.90 -11.59
N GLU A 21 -4.14 10.44 -12.67
CA GLU A 21 -5.59 10.39 -12.85
C GLU A 21 -6.20 9.09 -12.29
N ILE A 22 -5.90 8.79 -11.02
CA ILE A 22 -6.48 7.68 -10.27
C ILE A 22 -7.32 8.21 -9.10
N SER A 23 -8.19 7.38 -8.53
CA SER A 23 -9.05 7.77 -7.41
C SER A 23 -8.23 8.19 -6.20
N GLN A 24 -8.79 9.08 -5.37
CA GLN A 24 -8.14 9.48 -4.12
C GLN A 24 -7.94 8.29 -3.17
N THR A 25 -8.86 7.31 -3.18
CA THR A 25 -8.71 6.07 -2.43
C THR A 25 -7.49 5.27 -2.90
N ALA A 26 -7.26 5.15 -4.21
CA ALA A 26 -6.07 4.49 -4.75
C ALA A 26 -4.78 5.21 -4.32
N LYS A 27 -4.76 6.55 -4.33
CA LYS A 27 -3.59 7.31 -3.87
C LYS A 27 -3.29 7.10 -2.38
N LEU A 28 -4.33 7.12 -1.54
CA LEU A 28 -4.20 6.86 -0.09
C LEU A 28 -3.73 5.43 0.17
N LEU A 29 -4.33 4.47 -0.51
CA LEU A 29 -3.96 3.06 -0.45
C LEU A 29 -2.49 2.84 -0.82
N TYR A 30 -2.03 3.45 -1.92
CA TYR A 30 -0.62 3.35 -2.31
C TYR A 30 0.31 3.95 -1.25
N SER A 31 -0.06 5.09 -0.68
CA SER A 31 0.70 5.75 0.38
C SER A 31 0.80 4.86 1.63
N LEU A 32 -0.31 4.19 2.01
CA LEU A 32 -0.35 3.23 3.12
C LEU A 32 0.57 2.03 2.87
N LEU A 33 0.52 1.47 1.66
CA LEU A 33 1.37 0.35 1.27
C LEU A 33 2.85 0.76 1.27
N LEU A 34 3.17 1.98 0.82
CA LEU A 34 4.53 2.49 0.83
C LEU A 34 5.07 2.70 2.24
N ASP A 35 4.27 3.29 3.14
CA ASP A 35 4.66 3.46 4.54
C ASP A 35 5.00 2.11 5.18
N ARG A 36 4.14 1.11 4.95
CA ARG A 36 4.40 -0.27 5.40
C ARG A 36 5.60 -0.92 4.70
N SER A 37 5.82 -0.65 3.42
CA SER A 37 6.96 -1.20 2.68
C SER A 37 8.28 -0.67 3.24
N THR A 38 8.34 0.60 3.66
CA THR A 38 9.55 1.15 4.29
C THR A 38 9.87 0.51 5.64
N LEU A 39 8.84 0.15 6.42
CA LEU A 39 9.00 -0.67 7.62
C LEU A 39 9.46 -2.10 7.26
N SER A 40 8.88 -2.69 6.21
CA SER A 40 9.22 -4.01 5.68
C SER A 40 10.69 -4.10 5.22
N GLN A 41 11.17 -3.10 4.48
CA GLN A 41 12.56 -2.99 4.04
C GLN A 41 13.52 -2.94 5.23
N LYS A 42 13.21 -2.15 6.26
CA LYS A 42 13.99 -2.09 7.51
C LYS A 42 14.02 -3.45 8.21
N ASN A 43 12.94 -4.23 8.08
CA ASN A 43 12.81 -5.57 8.63
C ASN A 43 13.32 -6.69 7.70
N LYS A 44 13.96 -6.36 6.56
CA LYS A 44 14.50 -7.31 5.57
C LYS A 44 13.47 -8.26 4.92
N TRP A 45 12.24 -7.81 4.77
CA TRP A 45 11.24 -8.51 3.94
C TRP A 45 11.45 -8.13 2.46
N GLN A 46 12.52 -8.68 1.88
CA GLN A 46 12.87 -8.55 0.47
C GLN A 46 13.05 -9.96 -0.09
N ASP A 47 12.65 -10.21 -1.32
CA ASP A 47 13.04 -11.44 -2.01
C ASP A 47 14.51 -11.40 -2.45
N ASP A 48 15.00 -12.50 -3.01
CA ASP A 48 16.37 -12.63 -3.54
C ASP A 48 16.66 -11.71 -4.76
N GLU A 49 15.62 -11.11 -5.36
CA GLU A 49 15.70 -10.17 -6.48
C GLU A 49 15.51 -8.70 -6.04
N GLY A 50 15.36 -8.44 -4.73
CA GLY A 50 15.15 -7.10 -4.17
C GLY A 50 13.72 -6.57 -4.31
N ARG A 51 12.74 -7.40 -4.67
CA ARG A 51 11.33 -7.03 -4.74
C ARG A 51 10.72 -7.05 -3.34
N ILE A 52 9.98 -6.00 -3.01
CA ILE A 52 9.33 -5.88 -1.69
C ILE A 52 7.92 -6.43 -1.81
N TYR A 53 7.72 -7.62 -1.26
CA TYR A 53 6.40 -8.20 -1.13
C TYR A 53 5.72 -7.68 0.14
N ILE A 54 4.44 -7.33 0.01
CA ILE A 54 3.61 -6.93 1.14
C ILE A 54 2.40 -7.84 1.15
N ILE A 55 2.36 -8.76 2.11
CA ILE A 55 1.14 -9.52 2.40
C ILE A 55 0.25 -8.59 3.23
N TYR A 56 -0.79 -8.07 2.59
CA TYR A 56 -1.70 -7.14 3.24
C TYR A 56 -3.15 -7.57 3.06
N PRO A 57 -3.82 -8.10 4.11
CA PRO A 57 -5.21 -8.52 4.02
C PRO A 57 -6.11 -7.35 3.63
N ILE A 58 -7.04 -7.59 2.70
CA ILE A 58 -8.01 -6.57 2.26
C ILE A 58 -8.85 -6.06 3.44
N ALA A 59 -9.12 -6.91 4.44
CA ALA A 59 -9.86 -6.56 5.64
C ALA A 59 -9.13 -5.50 6.49
N GLU A 60 -7.81 -5.64 6.71
CA GLU A 60 -7.02 -4.64 7.44
C GLU A 60 -6.97 -3.30 6.71
N ILE A 61 -6.83 -3.33 5.38
CA ILE A 61 -6.86 -2.12 4.56
C ILE A 61 -8.21 -1.41 4.67
N ALA A 62 -9.29 -2.18 4.60
CA ALA A 62 -10.66 -1.69 4.70
C ALA A 62 -10.91 -1.02 6.06
N GLU A 63 -10.39 -1.61 7.14
CA GLU A 63 -10.47 -1.06 8.49
C GLU A 63 -9.66 0.24 8.63
N ILE A 64 -8.41 0.27 8.17
CA ILE A 64 -7.53 1.45 8.28
C ILE A 64 -8.07 2.62 7.45
N LEU A 65 -8.55 2.35 6.24
CA LEU A 65 -9.08 3.39 5.36
C LEU A 65 -10.55 3.72 5.62
N ASP A 66 -11.19 3.02 6.57
CA ASP A 66 -12.62 3.10 6.89
C ASP A 66 -13.49 3.03 5.61
N LYS A 67 -13.22 2.02 4.78
CA LYS A 67 -13.87 1.84 3.47
C LYS A 67 -14.29 0.40 3.25
N GLY A 68 -15.42 0.22 2.57
CA GLY A 68 -15.90 -1.09 2.17
C GLY A 68 -14.86 -1.85 1.32
N SER A 69 -14.79 -3.17 1.52
CA SER A 69 -13.85 -4.06 0.82
C SER A 69 -13.98 -3.98 -0.70
N THR A 70 -15.18 -3.70 -1.24
CA THR A 70 -15.41 -3.47 -2.68
C THR A 70 -14.66 -2.23 -3.19
N THR A 71 -14.69 -1.14 -2.43
CA THR A 71 -13.96 0.10 -2.77
C THR A 71 -12.46 -0.13 -2.73
N ILE A 72 -11.97 -0.88 -1.74
CA ILE A 72 -10.56 -1.26 -1.65
C ILE A 72 -10.14 -2.13 -2.84
N LYS A 73 -10.96 -3.12 -3.23
CA LYS A 73 -10.69 -3.95 -4.41
C LYS A 73 -10.63 -3.13 -5.69
N GLY A 74 -11.52 -2.15 -5.86
CA GLY A 74 -11.51 -1.21 -6.98
C GLY A 74 -10.25 -0.36 -7.00
N ALA A 75 -9.88 0.24 -5.86
CA ALA A 75 -8.66 1.03 -5.74
C ALA A 75 -7.39 0.21 -6.02
N LEU A 76 -7.32 -1.04 -5.56
CA LEU A 76 -6.21 -1.94 -5.87
C LEU A 76 -6.13 -2.26 -7.37
N ASN A 77 -7.27 -2.42 -8.05
CA ASN A 77 -7.30 -2.62 -9.51
C ASN A 77 -6.87 -1.37 -10.27
N GLU A 78 -7.22 -0.17 -9.80
CA GLU A 78 -6.74 1.09 -10.40
C GLU A 78 -5.22 1.21 -10.29
N LEU A 79 -4.64 0.85 -9.14
CA LEU A 79 -3.19 0.86 -8.95
C LEU A 79 -2.48 -0.15 -9.86
N ASP A 80 -3.09 -1.32 -10.06
CA ASP A 80 -2.62 -2.37 -10.96
C ASP A 80 -2.63 -1.90 -12.42
N MET A 81 -3.76 -1.34 -12.87
CA MET A 81 -3.87 -0.74 -14.21
C MET A 81 -2.91 0.45 -14.43
N ALA A 82 -2.60 1.19 -13.37
CA ALA A 82 -1.64 2.29 -13.41
C ALA A 82 -0.17 1.82 -13.35
N GLY A 83 0.09 0.51 -13.24
CA GLY A 83 1.44 -0.06 -13.14
C GLY A 83 2.16 0.27 -11.83
N LEU A 84 1.42 0.67 -10.80
CA LEU A 84 1.98 1.02 -9.49
C LEU A 84 2.13 -0.18 -8.56
N LEU A 85 1.37 -1.24 -8.82
CA LEU A 85 1.35 -2.42 -7.99
C LEU A 85 1.12 -3.64 -8.86
N GLU A 86 1.92 -4.69 -8.68
CA GLU A 86 1.70 -5.97 -9.32
C GLU A 86 1.00 -6.90 -8.33
N ARG A 87 -0.18 -7.40 -8.69
CA ARG A 87 -0.95 -8.30 -7.83
C ARG A 87 -0.64 -9.74 -8.20
N GLU A 88 0.21 -10.39 -7.42
CA GLU A 88 0.28 -11.83 -7.48
C GLU A 88 -0.97 -12.41 -6.80
N ARG A 89 -1.93 -12.86 -7.61
CA ARG A 89 -3.04 -13.69 -7.12
C ARG A 89 -2.47 -15.07 -6.82
N GLY A 90 -1.73 -15.18 -5.72
CA GLY A 90 -1.45 -16.46 -5.10
C GLY A 90 -2.80 -17.11 -4.83
N GLY A 91 -3.16 -18.11 -5.63
CA GLY A 91 -4.27 -18.98 -5.29
C GLY A 91 -4.01 -19.46 -3.86
N PHE A 92 -5.07 -19.49 -3.04
CA PHE A 92 -5.06 -20.04 -1.69
C PHE A 92 -4.84 -21.58 -1.70
N SER A 93 -4.06 -22.08 -2.66
CA SER A 93 -3.78 -23.48 -2.99
C SER A 93 -2.31 -23.66 -3.37
N ALA A 94 -1.40 -23.02 -2.64
CA ALA A 94 -0.06 -23.55 -2.47
C ALA A 94 0.06 -23.97 -0.99
N PRO A 95 0.14 -25.27 -0.68
CA PRO A 95 0.46 -25.71 0.67
C PRO A 95 1.86 -25.20 1.02
N ASN A 96 2.03 -24.74 2.26
CA ASN A 96 3.32 -24.39 2.86
C ASN A 96 4.44 -25.28 2.34
N ARG A 97 5.54 -24.64 1.91
CA ARG A 97 6.85 -25.26 1.97
C ARG A 97 7.85 -24.31 2.59
#